data_AF-A0AAV7HUY7-F1
#
_entry.id   AF-A0AAV7HUY7-F1
#
_cell.length_a   1.000
_cell.length_b   1.000
_cell.length_c   1.000
_cell.angle_alpha   90.00
_cell.angle_beta   90.00
_cell.angle_gamma   90.00
#
_symmetry.space_group_name_H-M   'P 1'
#
loop_
_entity.id
_entity.type
_entity.pdbx_description
1 polymer ?
#
loop_
_entity_poly.entity_id
_entity_poly.type
_entity_poly.pdbx_seq_one_letter_code
_entity_poly.pdbx_strand_id
1 'polypeptide(L)'
;MLRHHRIIHVLHNSEQPASVFATLESNNKTVSLIADGLFDLLMMKLSNIYEVKKHIKIESKGPRFEVGDFCVKLGSVTMTQNFKGILVEVEYRPCVVPAMAWDLIKEFLQGYLGCTISNQAPQFLQSRMNDIYQPTDTIAQYLEHFGQYRKATGVI
;
A
#
# COMPACT_ATOMS: atom_id res chain seq x y z
N MET A 1 -14.48 -28.86 12.24
CA MET A 1 -14.68 -27.92 11.11
C MET A 1 -13.52 -26.95 11.13
N LEU A 2 -12.57 -27.05 10.19
CA LEU A 2 -11.43 -26.12 10.12
C LEU A 2 -11.97 -24.73 9.75
N ARG A 3 -11.98 -23.80 10.71
CA ARG A 3 -12.30 -22.39 10.45
C ARG A 3 -11.22 -21.83 9.52
N HIS A 4 -11.57 -21.62 8.25
CA HIS A 4 -10.69 -20.96 7.31
C HIS A 4 -10.57 -19.49 7.74
N HIS A 5 -9.37 -19.07 8.12
CA HIS A 5 -9.13 -17.69 8.55
C HIS A 5 -9.14 -16.78 7.32
N ARG A 6 -10.21 -16.00 7.16
CA ARG A 6 -10.32 -14.97 6.13
C ARG A 6 -9.99 -13.62 6.74
N ILE A 7 -9.09 -12.88 6.11
CA ILE A 7 -8.69 -11.55 6.58
C ILE A 7 -9.16 -10.55 5.53
N ILE A 8 -9.88 -9.52 5.98
CA ILE A 8 -10.19 -8.35 5.15
C ILE A 8 -9.30 -7.21 5.62
N HIS A 9 -8.53 -6.67 4.70
CA HIS A 9 -7.79 -5.43 4.87
C HIS A 9 -8.63 -4.31 4.29
N VAL A 10 -8.89 -3.27 5.10
CA VAL A 10 -9.56 -2.04 4.64
C VAL A 10 -8.53 -0.92 4.70
N LEU A 11 -8.34 -0.23 3.58
CA LEU A 11 -7.33 0.81 3.40
C LEU A 11 -7.98 2.08 2.85
N HIS A 12 -7.44 3.21 3.29
CA HIS A 12 -7.83 4.55 2.83
C HIS A 12 -6.59 5.27 2.34
N ASN A 13 -6.73 6.00 1.23
CA ASN A 13 -5.65 6.79 0.65
C ASN A 13 -6.11 8.24 0.44
N SER A 14 -5.28 9.19 0.82
CA SER A 14 -5.59 10.62 0.67
C SER A 14 -5.67 11.09 -0.78
N GLU A 15 -5.05 10.38 -1.73
CA GLU A 15 -5.20 10.69 -3.16
C GLU A 15 -6.56 10.23 -3.73
N GLN A 16 -7.25 9.31 -3.06
CA GLN A 16 -8.59 8.86 -3.43
C GLN A 16 -9.52 8.90 -2.20
N PRO A 17 -9.85 10.10 -1.68
CA PRO A 17 -10.56 10.25 -0.42
C PRO A 17 -12.01 9.73 -0.47
N ALA A 18 -12.60 9.64 -1.66
CA ALA A 18 -13.94 9.09 -1.86
C ALA A 18 -13.95 7.55 -1.99
N SER A 19 -12.78 6.91 -1.98
CA SER A 19 -12.63 5.47 -2.19
C SER A 19 -12.18 4.76 -0.92
N VAL A 20 -12.81 3.61 -0.68
CA VAL A 20 -12.38 2.61 0.30
C VAL A 20 -11.85 1.41 -0.48
N PHE A 21 -10.61 1.04 -0.22
CA PHE A 21 -10.00 -0.12 -0.83
C PHE A 21 -10.08 -1.28 0.13
N ALA A 22 -10.61 -2.41 -0.32
CA ALA A 22 -10.70 -3.61 0.50
C ALA A 22 -10.04 -4.80 -0.21
N THR A 23 -9.21 -5.52 0.53
CA THR A 23 -8.50 -6.71 0.05
C THR A 23 -8.84 -7.89 0.96
N LEU A 24 -9.51 -8.89 0.39
CA LEU A 24 -9.84 -10.16 1.04
C LEU A 24 -8.77 -11.20 0.72
N GLU A 25 -8.12 -11.71 1.76
CA GLU A 25 -7.17 -12.82 1.67
C GLU A 25 -7.81 -14.12 2.15
N SER A 26 -7.78 -15.15 1.30
CA SER A 26 -8.32 -16.49 1.59
C SER A 26 -7.60 -17.55 0.77
N ASN A 27 -6.94 -18.53 1.42
CA ASN A 27 -6.35 -19.72 0.79
C ASN A 27 -5.50 -19.40 -0.47
N ASN A 28 -4.49 -18.53 -0.32
CA ASN A 28 -3.62 -18.04 -1.40
C ASN A 28 -4.33 -17.30 -2.55
N LYS A 29 -5.61 -16.94 -2.38
CA LYS A 29 -6.32 -16.03 -3.27
C LYS A 29 -6.50 -14.70 -2.58
N THR A 30 -6.17 -13.66 -3.32
CA THR A 30 -6.36 -12.27 -2.92
C THR A 30 -7.37 -11.65 -3.86
N VAL A 31 -8.46 -11.11 -3.30
CA VAL A 31 -9.50 -10.40 -4.06
C VAL A 31 -9.52 -8.97 -3.56
N SER A 32 -9.24 -8.02 -4.46
CA SER A 32 -9.32 -6.59 -4.16
C SER A 32 -10.56 -5.99 -4.77
N LEU A 33 -11.20 -5.07 -4.05
CA LEU A 33 -12.34 -4.28 -4.50
C LEU A 33 -12.16 -2.82 -4.09
N ILE A 34 -12.83 -1.94 -4.83
CA ILE A 34 -12.93 -0.51 -4.53
C ILE A 34 -14.42 -0.24 -4.27
N ALA A 35 -14.70 0.42 -3.16
CA ALA A 35 -16.04 0.84 -2.77
C ALA A 35 -16.02 2.32 -2.33
N ASP A 36 -17.19 2.86 -2.00
CA ASP A 36 -17.31 4.17 -1.38
C ASP A 36 -17.23 4.07 0.16
N GLY A 37 -17.41 5.21 0.84
CA GLY A 37 -17.41 5.28 2.30
C GLY A 37 -18.53 4.50 3.00
N LEU A 38 -19.58 4.07 2.29
CA LEU A 38 -20.63 3.22 2.89
C LEU A 38 -20.12 1.81 3.20
N PHE A 39 -18.99 1.41 2.61
CA PHE A 39 -18.35 0.14 2.92
C PHE A 39 -17.91 0.03 4.38
N ASP A 40 -17.44 1.13 4.99
CA ASP A 40 -17.06 1.12 6.41
C ASP A 40 -18.28 0.85 7.30
N LEU A 41 -19.42 1.46 6.96
CA LEU A 41 -20.69 1.21 7.66
C LEU A 41 -21.13 -0.24 7.50
N LEU A 42 -20.98 -0.82 6.31
CA LEU A 42 -21.23 -2.25 6.08
C LEU A 42 -20.33 -3.10 6.99
N MET A 43 -19.04 -2.81 7.07
CA MET A 43 -18.10 -3.55 7.93
C MET A 43 -18.48 -3.45 9.42
N MET A 44 -18.99 -2.31 9.87
CA MET A 44 -19.53 -2.17 11.24
C MET A 44 -20.75 -3.08 11.48
N LYS A 45 -21.65 -3.21 10.50
CA LYS A 45 -22.82 -4.10 10.58
C LYS A 45 -22.43 -5.58 10.53
N LEU A 46 -21.30 -5.92 9.92
CA LEU A 46 -20.76 -7.28 9.85
C LEU A 46 -19.89 -7.66 11.05
N SER A 47 -19.89 -6.86 12.14
CA SER A 47 -19.10 -7.11 13.37
C SER A 47 -19.38 -8.46 14.05
N ASN A 48 -20.55 -9.07 13.80
CA ASN A 48 -20.86 -10.43 14.28
C ASN A 48 -20.17 -11.54 13.48
N ILE A 49 -19.62 -11.22 12.30
CA ILE A 49 -18.97 -12.15 11.37
C ILE A 49 -17.47 -11.88 11.30
N TYR A 50 -17.08 -10.61 11.25
CA TYR A 50 -15.69 -10.17 11.23
C TYR A 50 -15.31 -9.52 12.55
N GLU A 51 -14.27 -10.08 13.18
CA GLU A 51 -13.65 -9.46 14.35
C GLU A 51 -12.54 -8.50 13.90
N VAL A 52 -12.64 -7.24 14.32
CA VAL A 52 -11.54 -6.29 14.13
C VAL A 52 -10.42 -6.65 15.10
N LYS A 53 -9.29 -7.14 14.58
CA LYS A 53 -8.12 -7.39 15.43
C LYS A 53 -7.70 -6.08 16.11
N LYS A 54 -7.56 -6.11 17.43
CA LYS A 54 -7.05 -4.95 18.18
C LYS A 54 -5.57 -4.73 17.84
N HIS A 55 -5.12 -3.47 17.86
CA HIS A 55 -3.71 -3.08 17.69
C HIS A 55 -3.04 -3.36 16.31
N ILE A 56 -3.81 -3.61 15.25
CA ILE A 56 -3.26 -3.79 13.89
C ILE A 56 -3.34 -2.54 13.00
N LYS A 57 -3.88 -1.42 13.51
CA LYS A 57 -3.97 -0.19 12.73
C LYS A 57 -2.57 0.32 12.47
N ILE A 58 -2.22 0.36 11.20
CA ILE A 58 -0.99 0.91 10.68
C ILE A 58 -1.34 2.08 9.78
N GLU A 59 -0.59 3.16 9.90
CA GLU A 59 -0.77 4.36 9.09
C GLU A 59 0.58 4.88 8.62
N SER A 60 0.61 5.44 7.43
CA SER A 60 1.75 6.18 6.88
C SER A 60 1.30 7.62 6.66
N LYS A 61 1.92 8.57 7.35
CA LYS A 61 1.55 9.99 7.27
C LYS A 61 2.77 10.86 7.10
N GLY A 62 2.68 11.86 6.23
CA GLY A 62 3.70 12.89 6.13
C GLY A 62 3.54 13.75 4.89
N PRO A 63 4.54 14.60 4.59
CA PRO A 63 4.43 15.59 3.52
C PRO A 63 4.42 14.97 2.13
N ARG A 64 3.76 15.67 1.22
CA ARG A 64 3.69 15.41 -0.22
C ARG A 64 4.37 16.56 -0.95
N PHE A 65 5.32 16.24 -1.82
CA PHE A 65 6.12 17.18 -2.59
C PHE A 65 5.91 16.97 -4.08
N GLU A 66 6.04 18.04 -4.85
CA GLU A 66 6.07 18.00 -6.31
C GLU A 66 7.43 18.50 -6.77
N VAL A 67 8.13 17.69 -7.55
CA VAL A 67 9.47 17.99 -8.07
C VAL A 67 9.46 17.71 -9.56
N GLY A 68 9.19 18.75 -10.36
CA GLY A 68 8.96 18.60 -11.79
C GLY A 68 7.80 17.64 -12.06
N ASP A 69 8.07 16.58 -12.82
CA ASP A 69 7.08 15.56 -13.20
C ASP A 69 6.83 14.49 -12.12
N PHE A 70 7.53 14.59 -10.98
CA PHE A 70 7.46 13.62 -9.89
C PHE A 70 6.61 14.12 -8.73
N CYS A 71 5.84 13.21 -8.15
CA CYS A 71 5.19 13.35 -6.86
C CYS A 71 5.92 12.48 -5.85
N VAL A 72 6.37 13.05 -4.73
CA VAL A 72 7.10 12.32 -3.69
C VAL A 72 6.38 12.48 -2.36
N LYS A 73 6.12 11.37 -1.66
CA LYS A 73 5.57 11.39 -0.30
C LYS A 73 6.55 10.74 0.66
N LEU A 74 6.77 11.41 1.79
CA LEU A 74 7.59 10.91 2.89
C LEU A 74 6.68 10.57 4.06
N GLY A 75 6.32 9.30 4.20
CA GLY A 75 5.39 8.84 5.21
C GLY A 75 6.09 8.26 6.43
N SER A 76 5.83 8.81 7.62
CA SER A 76 6.15 8.15 8.88
C SER A 76 5.15 7.02 9.13
N VAL A 77 5.65 5.80 9.18
CA VAL A 77 4.86 4.60 9.44
C VAL A 77 4.71 4.41 10.94
N THR A 78 3.47 4.40 11.43
CA THR A 78 3.15 4.10 12.83
C THR A 78 2.18 2.93 12.93
N MET A 79 2.37 2.07 13.92
CA MET A 79 1.45 0.97 14.24
C MET A 79 0.98 1.11 15.67
N THR A 80 -0.33 1.28 15.88
CA THR A 80 -0.89 1.64 17.20
C THR A 80 -0.10 2.80 17.82
N GLN A 81 0.09 3.88 17.06
CA GLN A 81 0.82 5.09 17.47
C GLN A 81 2.33 4.91 17.76
N ASN A 82 2.89 3.72 17.60
CA ASN A 82 4.32 3.49 17.73
C ASN A 82 5.01 3.66 16.39
N PHE A 83 6.03 4.51 16.31
CA PHE A 83 6.86 4.67 15.11
C PHE A 83 7.53 3.35 14.72
N LYS A 84 7.51 3.03 13.42
CA LYS A 84 8.09 1.80 12.85
C LYS A 84 9.12 2.07 11.75
N GLY A 85 9.03 3.20 11.05
CA GLY A 85 9.96 3.53 9.99
C GLY A 85 9.45 4.65 9.09
N ILE A 86 10.17 4.88 8.00
CA ILE A 86 9.81 5.83 6.95
C ILE A 86 9.49 5.05 5.66
N LEU A 87 8.43 5.44 4.98
CA LEU A 87 8.07 4.97 3.65
C LEU A 87 8.22 6.14 2.67
N VAL A 88 8.89 5.89 1.55
CA VAL A 88 9.04 6.85 0.46
C VAL A 88 8.22 6.35 -0.72
N GLU A 89 7.22 7.13 -1.11
CA GLU A 89 6.43 6.88 -2.32
C GLU A 89 6.88 7.86 -3.39
N VAL A 90 7.20 7.34 -4.59
CA VAL A 90 7.54 8.16 -5.76
C VAL A 90 6.64 7.76 -6.91
N GLU A 91 5.97 8.74 -7.49
CA GLU A 91 5.10 8.61 -8.64
C GLU A 91 5.62 9.53 -9.75
N TYR A 92 5.83 8.97 -10.94
CA TYR A 92 6.06 9.73 -12.16
C TYR A 92 4.72 9.95 -12.86
N ARG A 93 4.22 11.19 -12.87
CA ARG A 93 2.85 11.50 -13.34
C ARG A 93 2.62 11.41 -14.85
N PRO A 94 3.60 11.72 -15.72
CA PRO A 94 3.37 11.73 -17.17
C PRO A 94 3.12 10.33 -17.78
N CYS A 95 3.43 9.24 -17.07
CA CYS A 95 3.28 7.89 -17.60
C CYS A 95 2.72 6.92 -16.57
N VAL A 96 1.68 6.19 -16.97
CA VAL A 96 1.02 5.17 -16.16
C VAL A 96 1.45 3.74 -16.50
N VAL A 97 2.44 3.56 -17.37
CA VAL A 97 2.97 2.24 -17.75
C VAL A 97 4.33 2.04 -17.05
N PRO A 98 4.45 1.14 -16.07
CA PRO A 98 5.66 1.03 -15.24
C PRO A 98 6.95 0.80 -16.05
N ALA A 99 6.90 0.00 -17.12
CA ALA A 99 8.06 -0.28 -17.98
C ALA A 99 8.65 0.99 -18.60
N MET A 100 7.83 1.98 -18.90
CA MET A 100 8.26 3.24 -19.51
C MET A 100 8.72 4.26 -18.45
N ALA A 101 8.27 4.13 -17.21
CA ALA A 101 8.56 5.06 -16.12
C ALA A 101 9.68 4.60 -15.18
N TRP A 102 9.93 3.29 -15.08
CA TRP A 102 10.79 2.70 -14.04
C TRP A 102 12.21 3.25 -14.05
N ASP A 103 12.84 3.36 -15.23
CA ASP A 103 14.22 3.86 -15.30
C ASP A 103 14.32 5.31 -14.83
N LEU A 104 13.34 6.16 -15.14
CA LEU A 104 13.27 7.54 -14.66
C LEU A 104 13.04 7.61 -13.15
N ILE A 105 12.12 6.80 -12.62
CA ILE A 105 11.86 6.72 -11.17
C ILE A 105 13.11 6.24 -10.41
N LYS A 106 13.79 5.22 -10.95
CA LYS A 106 15.01 4.66 -10.38
C LYS A 106 16.14 5.69 -10.37
N GLU A 107 16.37 6.38 -11.48
CA GLU A 107 17.40 7.42 -11.57
C GLU A 107 17.09 8.57 -10.59
N PHE A 108 15.83 9.01 -10.53
CA PHE A 108 15.38 10.01 -9.57
C PHE A 108 15.68 9.58 -8.12
N LEU A 109 15.29 8.36 -7.75
CA LEU A 109 15.53 7.81 -6.40
C LEU A 109 17.03 7.67 -6.09
N GLN A 110 17.84 7.19 -7.04
CA GLN A 110 19.28 7.05 -6.90
C GLN A 110 19.99 8.40 -6.76
N GLY A 111 19.48 9.46 -7.40
CA GLY A 111 20.02 10.82 -7.23
C GLY A 111 19.95 11.34 -5.79
N TYR A 112 18.95 10.95 -5.01
CA TYR A 112 18.77 11.39 -3.62
C TYR A 112 19.24 10.37 -2.58
N LEU A 113 18.99 9.08 -2.82
CA LEU A 113 19.23 8.00 -1.86
C LEU A 113 20.46 7.16 -2.20
N GLY A 114 21.09 7.37 -3.36
CA GLY A 114 22.31 6.68 -3.76
C GLY A 114 22.11 5.17 -3.92
N CYS A 115 23.12 4.41 -3.52
CA CYS A 115 23.20 2.96 -3.74
C CYS A 115 22.25 2.11 -2.88
N THR A 116 21.46 2.70 -1.97
CA THR A 116 20.43 1.95 -1.22
C THR A 116 19.24 1.53 -2.07
N ILE A 117 19.10 2.10 -3.27
CA ILE A 117 18.01 1.80 -4.20
C ILE A 117 18.42 0.67 -5.13
N SER A 118 17.64 -0.42 -5.11
CA SER A 118 17.83 -1.56 -5.99
C SER A 118 17.71 -1.15 -7.47
N ASN A 119 18.54 -1.76 -8.32
CA ASN A 119 18.42 -1.61 -9.77
C ASN A 119 17.20 -2.34 -10.36
N GLN A 120 16.60 -3.25 -9.60
CA GLN A 120 15.45 -4.04 -10.02
C GLN A 120 14.16 -3.40 -9.51
N ALA A 121 13.12 -3.45 -10.35
CA ALA A 121 11.77 -3.02 -9.96
C ALA A 121 11.25 -3.82 -8.76
N PRO A 122 10.44 -3.21 -7.88
CA PRO A 122 9.74 -3.88 -6.79
C PRO A 122 9.05 -5.15 -7.28
N GLN A 123 9.07 -6.21 -6.45
CA GLN A 123 8.53 -7.52 -6.82
C GLN A 123 7.08 -7.43 -7.31
N PHE A 124 6.26 -6.58 -6.68
CA PHE A 124 4.88 -6.32 -7.09
C PHE A 124 4.75 -5.83 -8.55
N LEU A 125 5.68 -4.99 -9.01
CA LEU A 125 5.65 -4.40 -10.36
C LEU A 125 6.21 -5.33 -11.43
N GLN A 126 7.09 -6.28 -11.09
CA GLN A 126 7.79 -7.11 -12.08
C GLN A 126 6.85 -7.87 -13.02
N SER A 127 5.73 -8.38 -12.50
CA SER A 127 4.72 -9.09 -13.31
C SER A 127 3.71 -8.16 -14.01
N ARG A 128 3.79 -6.85 -13.75
CA ARG A 128 2.85 -5.82 -14.20
C ARG A 128 3.53 -4.69 -14.96
N MET A 129 4.77 -4.90 -15.41
CA MET A 129 5.58 -3.84 -16.02
C MET A 129 4.91 -3.22 -17.25
N ASN A 130 4.16 -4.02 -18.02
CA ASN A 130 3.50 -3.56 -19.24
C ASN A 130 2.00 -3.25 -19.04
N ASP A 131 1.50 -3.35 -17.81
CA ASP A 131 0.10 -3.09 -17.49
C ASP A 131 -0.12 -1.59 -17.23
N ILE A 132 -1.39 -1.16 -17.27
CA ILE A 132 -1.76 0.18 -16.84
C ILE A 132 -1.76 0.20 -15.31
N TYR A 133 -0.88 1.00 -14.73
CA TYR A 133 -0.82 1.22 -13.29
C TYR A 133 -2.11 1.91 -12.81
N GLN A 134 -2.70 1.36 -11.75
CA GLN A 134 -3.94 1.84 -11.14
C GLN A 134 -3.71 2.21 -9.67
N PRO A 135 -4.58 3.04 -9.06
CA PRO A 135 -4.50 3.33 -7.62
C PRO A 135 -4.47 2.07 -6.74
N THR A 136 -5.12 0.98 -7.17
CA THR A 136 -5.09 -0.31 -6.46
C THR A 136 -3.71 -0.92 -6.36
N ASP A 137 -2.82 -0.64 -7.32
CA ASP A 137 -1.43 -1.11 -7.31
C ASP A 137 -0.63 -0.39 -6.21
N THR A 138 -0.89 0.90 -5.99
CA THR A 138 -0.32 1.64 -4.84
C THR A 138 -0.79 1.01 -3.53
N ILE A 139 -2.10 0.75 -3.40
CA ILE A 139 -2.68 0.14 -2.19
C ILE A 139 -2.07 -1.24 -1.90
N ALA A 140 -1.88 -2.06 -2.93
CA ALA A 140 -1.27 -3.38 -2.79
C ALA A 140 0.19 -3.28 -2.31
N GLN A 141 0.97 -2.34 -2.85
CA GLN A 141 2.34 -2.08 -2.39
C GLN A 141 2.39 -1.62 -0.93
N TYR A 142 1.48 -0.71 -0.52
CA TYR A 142 1.36 -0.32 0.90
C TYR A 142 1.03 -1.51 1.79
N LEU A 143 0.10 -2.37 1.38
CA LEU A 143 -0.27 -3.55 2.14
C LEU A 143 0.92 -4.51 2.32
N GLU A 144 1.75 -4.69 1.28
CA GLU A 144 2.97 -5.49 1.35
C GLU A 144 3.97 -4.91 2.37
N HIS A 145 4.28 -3.62 2.27
CA HIS A 145 5.17 -2.94 3.21
C HIS A 145 4.64 -2.96 4.64
N PHE A 146 3.34 -2.72 4.84
CA PHE A 146 2.69 -2.84 6.14
C PHE A 146 2.78 -4.27 6.71
N GLY A 147 2.66 -5.28 5.86
CA GLY A 147 2.91 -6.67 6.22
C GLY A 147 4.34 -6.88 6.73
N GLN A 148 5.35 -6.32 6.06
CA GLN A 148 6.76 -6.39 6.48
C GLN A 148 6.98 -5.75 7.86
N TYR A 149 6.42 -4.56 8.10
CA TYR A 149 6.50 -3.89 9.40
C TYR A 149 5.86 -4.70 10.54
N ARG A 150 4.75 -5.40 10.28
CA ARG A 150 4.11 -6.28 11.28
C ARG A 150 5.02 -7.46 11.65
N LYS A 151 5.64 -8.11 10.65
CA LYS A 151 6.55 -9.25 10.85
C LYS A 151 7.81 -8.84 11.62
N ALA A 152 8.40 -7.71 11.27
CA ALA A 152 9.61 -7.19 11.92
C ALA A 152 9.42 -6.92 13.42
N THR A 153 8.19 -6.60 13.84
CA THR A 153 7.86 -6.36 15.25
C THR A 153 7.48 -7.61 16.06
N GLY A 154 7.53 -8.81 15.47
CA GLY A 154 7.19 -10.06 16.17
C GLY A 154 5.70 -10.23 16.52
N VAL A 155 4.79 -9.54 15.83
CA VAL A 155 3.32 -9.60 16.07
C VAL A 155 2.67 -10.67 15.17
N ILE A 156 3.25 -11.86 15.09
CA ILE A 156 2.65 -13.03 14.42
C ILE A 156 2.38 -14.10 15.47
#